data_AF-A0A1C4TP09-F1
#
_entry.id   AF-A0A1C4TP09-F1
#
_cell.length_a   1.000
_cell.length_b   1.000
_cell.length_c   1.000
_cell.angle_alpha   90.00
_cell.angle_beta   90.00
_cell.angle_gamma   90.00
#
_symmetry.space_group_name_H-M   'P 1'
#
loop_
_entity.id
_entity.type
_entity.pdbx_description
1 polymer ?
#
loop_
_entity_poly.entity_id
_entity_poly.type
_entity_poly.pdbx_seq_one_letter_code
_entity_poly.pdbx_strand_id
1 'polypeptide(L)'
;MRNLRTALVTVMATGLAVTALAQVPAAAAPAPAPARPKFLSAGQLPASHTPWTAGPVRKGVPTEGSVCTSGIAPAAGTRHRDFRTELDTNARQTITVAATTAQAKKLAADLRSALETCLDRLK
;
A
#
# COMPACT_ATOMS: atom_id res chain seq x y z
N MET A 1 76.89 48.03 -8.60
CA MET A 1 76.98 48.26 -7.14
C MET A 1 75.90 49.26 -6.73
N ARG A 2 74.78 48.81 -6.16
CA ARG A 2 74.10 49.40 -4.97
C ARG A 2 72.83 48.60 -4.68
N ASN A 3 72.89 47.78 -3.62
CA ASN A 3 71.72 47.20 -2.96
C ASN A 3 70.88 48.31 -2.35
N LEU A 4 69.55 48.14 -2.21
CA LEU A 4 68.70 48.62 -1.11
C LEU A 4 67.24 48.18 -1.41
N ARG A 5 66.75 47.14 -0.72
CA ARG A 5 65.89 47.16 0.48
C ARG A 5 64.41 46.97 0.18
N THR A 6 64.00 45.75 0.47
CA THR A 6 62.69 45.20 0.78
C THR A 6 61.74 46.18 1.50
N ALA A 7 60.51 46.31 0.99
CA ALA A 7 59.36 46.76 1.77
C ALA A 7 58.14 45.91 1.35
N LEU A 8 57.76 44.97 2.20
CA LEU A 8 56.51 44.22 2.11
C LEU A 8 55.38 45.13 2.58
N VAL A 9 54.46 45.46 1.69
CA VAL A 9 53.18 46.08 2.04
C VAL A 9 52.11 45.00 1.91
N THR A 10 51.71 44.42 3.03
CA THR A 10 50.56 43.52 3.15
C THR A 10 49.29 44.37 3.10
N VAL A 11 48.65 44.41 1.93
CA VAL A 11 47.30 44.95 1.77
C VAL A 11 46.32 43.88 2.22
N MET A 12 45.69 44.07 3.39
CA MET A 12 44.53 43.27 3.78
C MET A 12 43.33 43.70 2.93
N ALA A 13 43.07 42.97 1.85
CA ALA A 13 41.82 43.07 1.13
C ALA A 13 40.75 42.29 1.91
N THR A 14 39.86 43.00 2.61
CA THR A 14 38.65 42.43 3.18
C THR A 14 37.72 42.02 2.04
N GLY A 15 37.77 40.75 1.66
CA GLY A 15 36.86 40.16 0.68
C GLY A 15 35.43 40.12 1.23
N LEU A 16 34.53 40.88 0.62
CA LEU A 16 33.09 40.71 0.81
C LEU A 16 32.69 39.39 0.14
N ALA A 17 32.60 38.33 0.94
CA ALA A 17 32.02 37.07 0.52
C ALA A 17 30.51 37.25 0.35
N VAL A 18 30.07 37.50 -0.88
CA VAL A 18 28.66 37.39 -1.27
C VAL A 18 28.35 35.89 -1.31
N THR A 19 27.84 35.36 -0.19
CA THR A 19 27.34 34.00 -0.12
C THR A 19 26.11 33.90 -1.01
N ALA A 20 26.28 33.35 -2.21
CA ALA A 20 25.16 32.94 -3.05
C ALA A 20 24.37 31.86 -2.29
N LEU A 21 23.23 32.25 -1.72
CA LEU A 21 22.27 31.31 -1.12
C LEU A 21 21.69 30.47 -2.25
N ALA A 22 22.25 29.28 -2.46
CA ALA A 22 21.66 28.27 -3.32
C ALA A 22 20.25 27.98 -2.80
N GLN A 23 19.25 28.34 -3.59
CA GLN A 23 17.84 28.09 -3.28
C GLN A 23 17.62 26.58 -3.38
N VAL A 24 17.72 25.87 -2.25
CA VAL A 24 17.40 24.45 -2.21
C VAL A 24 15.90 24.32 -2.50
N PRO A 25 15.48 23.64 -3.58
CA PRO A 25 14.06 23.45 -3.86
C PRO A 25 13.45 22.69 -2.68
N ALA A 26 12.44 23.29 -2.05
CA ALA A 26 11.67 22.64 -1.01
C ALA A 26 11.06 21.37 -1.61
N ALA A 27 11.54 20.21 -1.15
CA ALA A 27 10.98 18.93 -1.56
C ALA A 27 9.49 18.91 -1.21
N ALA A 28 8.63 18.75 -2.22
CA ALA A 28 7.20 18.63 -2.01
C ALA A 28 6.93 17.46 -1.04
N ALA A 29 6.08 17.72 -0.03
CA ALA A 29 5.68 16.68 0.91
C ALA A 29 5.06 15.49 0.15
N PRO A 30 5.35 14.23 0.56
CA PRO A 30 4.78 13.05 -0.09
C PRO A 30 3.25 13.14 -0.10
N ALA A 31 2.64 12.84 -1.24
CA ALA A 31 1.19 12.80 -1.34
C ALA A 31 0.61 11.79 -0.34
N PRO A 32 -0.57 12.06 0.28
CA PRO A 32 -1.22 11.12 1.18
C PRO A 32 -1.43 9.77 0.49
N ALA A 33 -1.15 8.70 1.21
CA ALA A 33 -1.40 7.36 0.69
C ALA A 33 -2.90 7.20 0.35
N PRO A 34 -3.23 6.50 -0.74
CA PRO A 34 -4.63 6.30 -1.13
C PRO A 34 -5.42 5.62 0.00
N ALA A 35 -6.62 6.13 0.25
CA ALA A 35 -7.52 5.56 1.25
C ALA A 35 -7.80 4.09 0.93
N ARG A 36 -7.60 3.21 1.91
CA ARG A 36 -7.84 1.78 1.74
C ARG A 36 -9.35 1.48 1.87
N PRO A 37 -9.88 0.48 1.14
CA PRO A 37 -11.25 0.05 1.33
C PRO A 37 -11.51 -0.38 2.77
N LYS A 38 -12.66 0.01 3.31
CA LYS A 38 -13.08 -0.31 4.68
C LYS A 38 -13.71 -1.71 4.72
N PHE A 39 -13.42 -2.45 5.79
CA PHE A 39 -14.10 -3.71 6.08
C PHE A 39 -15.52 -3.47 6.60
N LEU A 40 -16.41 -4.39 6.28
CA LEU A 40 -17.76 -4.42 6.84
C LEU A 40 -17.70 -4.63 8.36
N SER A 41 -18.62 -3.98 9.05
CA SER A 41 -18.98 -4.30 10.43
C SER A 41 -19.96 -5.47 10.48
N ALA A 42 -20.11 -6.09 11.64
CA ALA A 42 -21.04 -7.22 11.81
C ALA A 42 -22.49 -6.87 11.41
N GLY A 43 -22.96 -5.67 11.79
CA GLY A 43 -24.32 -5.20 11.48
C GLY A 43 -24.57 -4.88 10.00
N GLN A 44 -23.56 -4.99 9.14
CA GLN A 44 -23.70 -4.81 7.69
C GLN A 44 -23.83 -6.15 6.93
N LEU A 45 -23.75 -7.28 7.61
CA LEU A 45 -24.02 -8.57 7.00
C LEU A 45 -25.54 -8.83 6.88
N PRO A 46 -25.95 -9.69 5.92
CA PRO A 46 -27.34 -10.08 5.77
C PRO A 46 -27.93 -10.67 7.06
N ALA A 47 -29.25 -10.65 7.18
CA ALA A 47 -29.92 -11.25 8.33
C ALA A 47 -29.53 -12.73 8.53
N SER A 48 -29.35 -13.13 9.79
CA SER A 48 -29.00 -14.48 10.21
C SER A 48 -29.81 -14.87 11.44
N HIS A 49 -29.94 -16.18 11.70
CA HIS A 49 -30.70 -16.69 12.85
C HIS A 49 -30.07 -16.31 14.20
N THR A 50 -28.74 -16.32 14.29
CA THR A 50 -27.98 -15.80 15.43
C THR A 50 -27.10 -14.63 14.98
N PRO A 51 -26.82 -13.63 15.85
CA PRO A 51 -26.11 -12.43 15.45
C PRO A 51 -24.73 -12.71 14.85
N TRP A 52 -24.33 -11.86 13.91
CA TRP A 52 -22.97 -11.89 13.40
C TRP A 52 -21.99 -11.35 14.43
N THR A 53 -20.87 -12.04 14.57
CA THR A 53 -19.64 -11.55 15.17
C THR A 53 -18.60 -11.38 14.07
N ALA A 54 -17.75 -10.39 14.22
CA ALA A 54 -16.80 -10.04 13.19
C ALA A 54 -15.39 -10.11 13.79
N GLY A 55 -14.56 -11.01 13.26
CA GLY A 55 -13.23 -11.31 13.79
C GLY A 55 -12.19 -10.21 13.56
N PRO A 56 -10.92 -10.43 13.89
CA PRO A 56 -9.86 -9.47 13.55
C PRO A 56 -9.61 -9.41 12.03
N VAL A 57 -9.12 -8.27 11.55
CA VAL A 57 -8.63 -8.16 10.17
C VAL A 57 -7.20 -8.69 10.11
N ARG A 58 -6.98 -9.72 9.29
CA ARG A 58 -5.66 -10.33 9.07
C ARG A 58 -5.05 -9.88 7.75
N LYS A 59 -3.71 -9.84 7.69
CA LYS A 59 -2.94 -9.56 6.47
C LYS A 59 -2.75 -10.84 5.67
N GLY A 60 -2.64 -10.72 4.35
CA GLY A 60 -2.43 -11.83 3.43
C GLY A 60 -3.73 -12.50 3.00
N VAL A 61 -3.59 -13.50 2.13
CA VAL A 61 -4.68 -14.37 1.71
C VAL A 61 -5.12 -15.29 2.86
N PRO A 62 -6.40 -15.69 2.92
CA PRO A 62 -6.85 -16.64 3.92
C PRO A 62 -6.22 -18.02 3.69
N THR A 63 -5.87 -18.72 4.78
CA THR A 63 -5.36 -20.09 4.72
C THR A 63 -6.37 -21.05 4.08
N GLU A 64 -7.63 -20.94 4.50
CA GLU A 64 -8.73 -21.77 3.98
C GLU A 64 -9.47 -21.02 2.88
N GLY A 65 -8.83 -20.86 1.72
CA GLY A 65 -9.41 -20.15 0.57
C GLY A 65 -10.51 -20.93 -0.15
N SER A 66 -11.25 -20.27 -1.04
CA SER A 66 -12.09 -20.97 -2.00
C SER A 66 -11.23 -21.81 -2.93
N VAL A 67 -11.60 -23.08 -3.12
CA VAL A 67 -10.96 -23.99 -4.08
C VAL A 67 -10.96 -23.43 -5.50
N CYS A 68 -11.96 -22.61 -5.85
CA CYS A 68 -12.09 -22.03 -7.18
C CYS A 68 -11.13 -20.88 -7.47
N THR A 69 -10.64 -20.19 -6.43
CA THR A 69 -9.85 -18.95 -6.60
C THR A 69 -8.50 -19.00 -5.89
N SER A 70 -8.10 -20.17 -5.40
CA SER A 70 -6.84 -20.36 -4.70
C SER A 70 -5.65 -19.96 -5.59
N GLY A 71 -4.69 -19.24 -5.01
CA GLY A 71 -3.46 -18.80 -5.71
C GLY A 71 -3.62 -17.60 -6.66
N ILE A 72 -4.82 -17.07 -6.89
CA ILE A 72 -5.03 -15.97 -7.84
C ILE A 72 -4.74 -14.61 -7.20
N ALA A 73 -5.27 -14.36 -6.00
CA ALA A 73 -5.06 -13.09 -5.32
C ALA A 73 -3.64 -13.02 -4.72
N PRO A 74 -2.86 -11.96 -4.97
CA PRO A 74 -1.54 -11.80 -4.37
C PRO A 74 -1.65 -11.63 -2.85
N ALA A 75 -0.76 -12.27 -2.08
CA ALA A 75 -0.70 -12.03 -0.63
C ALA A 75 -0.35 -10.56 -0.31
N ALA A 76 0.52 -9.96 -1.12
CA ALA A 76 0.83 -8.54 -1.06
C ALA A 76 -0.41 -7.70 -1.40
N GLY A 77 -0.75 -6.75 -0.52
CA GLY A 77 -1.94 -5.90 -0.72
C GLY A 77 -3.27 -6.57 -0.36
N THR A 78 -3.28 -7.85 0.02
CA THR A 78 -4.49 -8.56 0.47
C THR A 78 -4.64 -8.52 1.98
N ARG A 79 -5.89 -8.34 2.43
CA ARG A 79 -6.32 -8.47 3.82
C ARG A 79 -7.67 -9.18 3.84
N HIS A 80 -7.95 -9.90 4.91
CA HIS A 80 -9.23 -10.58 5.07
C HIS A 80 -9.76 -10.48 6.50
N ARG A 81 -11.06 -10.69 6.65
CA ARG A 81 -11.75 -10.80 7.94
C ARG A 81 -12.82 -11.87 7.83
N ASP A 82 -12.92 -12.68 8.88
CA ASP A 82 -13.95 -13.68 9.04
C ASP A 82 -15.11 -13.13 9.86
N PHE A 83 -16.31 -13.59 9.51
CA PHE A 83 -17.53 -13.35 10.25
C PHE A 83 -18.14 -14.71 10.60
N ARG A 84 -18.62 -14.83 11.82
CA ARG A 84 -19.22 -16.06 12.34
C ARG A 84 -20.49 -15.71 13.10
N THR A 85 -21.47 -16.59 13.05
CA THR A 85 -22.55 -16.58 14.02
C THR A 85 -22.26 -17.63 15.09
N GLU A 86 -23.13 -17.76 16.10
CA GLU A 86 -23.02 -18.84 17.09
C GLU A 86 -23.26 -20.23 16.46
N LEU A 87 -23.97 -20.25 15.34
CA LEU A 87 -24.15 -21.43 14.51
C LEU A 87 -23.05 -21.46 13.45
N ASP A 88 -22.81 -22.60 12.81
CA ASP A 88 -21.73 -22.75 11.83
C ASP A 88 -21.94 -22.00 10.49
N THR A 89 -22.83 -21.01 10.48
CA THR A 89 -22.91 -20.03 9.40
C THR A 89 -21.70 -19.10 9.45
N ASN A 90 -20.97 -19.02 8.35
CA ASN A 90 -19.78 -18.21 8.23
C ASN A 90 -19.82 -17.32 6.99
N ALA A 91 -19.06 -16.24 7.03
CA ALA A 91 -18.78 -15.41 5.88
C ALA A 91 -17.34 -14.89 5.96
N ARG A 92 -16.79 -14.54 4.81
CA ARG A 92 -15.46 -13.94 4.73
C ARG A 92 -15.49 -12.77 3.78
N GLN A 93 -14.87 -11.67 4.20
CA GLN A 93 -14.54 -10.56 3.32
C GLN A 93 -13.04 -10.55 3.06
N THR A 94 -12.66 -10.57 1.78
CA THR A 94 -11.27 -10.41 1.33
C THR A 94 -11.19 -9.15 0.48
N ILE A 95 -10.22 -8.27 0.79
CA ILE A 95 -9.93 -7.06 0.03
C ILE A 95 -8.50 -7.16 -0.48
N THR A 96 -8.31 -7.03 -1.79
CA THR A 96 -7.00 -6.96 -2.43
C THR A 96 -6.84 -5.60 -3.11
N VAL A 97 -5.82 -4.86 -2.70
CA VAL A 97 -5.46 -3.58 -3.33
C VAL A 97 -4.27 -3.80 -4.27
N ALA A 98 -4.51 -3.65 -5.56
CA ALA A 98 -3.45 -3.69 -6.58
C ALA A 98 -2.73 -2.34 -6.69
N ALA A 99 -1.52 -2.33 -7.25
CA ALA A 99 -0.73 -1.11 -7.39
C ALA A 99 -1.30 -0.15 -8.45
N THR A 100 -2.00 -0.68 -9.45
CA THR A 100 -2.61 0.10 -10.53
C THR A 100 -4.02 -0.38 -10.86
N THR A 101 -4.82 0.49 -11.46
CA THR A 101 -6.16 0.14 -11.96
C THR A 101 -6.10 -0.97 -13.01
N ALA A 102 -5.08 -0.99 -13.87
CA ALA A 102 -4.91 -2.05 -14.87
C ALA A 102 -4.68 -3.42 -14.21
N GLN A 103 -3.85 -3.48 -13.17
CA GLN A 103 -3.65 -4.70 -12.39
C GLN A 103 -4.92 -5.11 -11.64
N ALA A 104 -5.68 -4.16 -11.08
CA ALA A 104 -6.95 -4.45 -10.43
C ALA A 104 -7.98 -5.05 -11.41
N LYS A 105 -8.09 -4.49 -12.62
CA LYS A 105 -8.97 -5.01 -13.69
C LYS A 105 -8.57 -6.42 -14.12
N LYS A 106 -7.27 -6.66 -14.31
CA LYS A 106 -6.76 -7.99 -14.63
C LYS A 106 -7.09 -8.99 -13.53
N LEU A 107 -6.81 -8.65 -12.27
CA LEU A 107 -7.12 -9.52 -11.13
C LEU A 107 -8.62 -9.87 -11.07
N ALA A 108 -9.50 -8.90 -11.29
CA ALA A 108 -10.94 -9.14 -11.33
C ALA A 108 -11.35 -10.08 -12.47
N ALA A 109 -10.75 -9.93 -13.66
CA ALA A 109 -11.01 -10.81 -14.80
C ALA A 109 -10.51 -12.24 -14.54
N ASP A 110 -9.32 -12.39 -13.97
CA ASP A 110 -8.74 -13.70 -13.64
C ASP A 110 -9.60 -14.43 -12.57
N LEU A 111 -10.05 -13.71 -11.54
CA LEU A 111 -10.97 -14.25 -10.52
C LEU A 111 -12.31 -14.67 -11.12
N ARG A 112 -12.89 -13.85 -12.02
CA ARG A 112 -14.14 -14.17 -12.71
C ARG A 112 -14.01 -15.44 -13.52
N SER A 113 -12.99 -15.52 -14.39
CA SER A 113 -12.75 -16.69 -15.22
C SER A 113 -12.58 -17.94 -14.35
N ALA A 114 -11.84 -17.83 -13.25
CA ALA A 114 -11.62 -18.96 -12.37
C ALA A 114 -12.87 -19.45 -11.64
N LEU A 115 -13.84 -18.57 -11.35
CA LEU A 115 -15.14 -18.95 -10.82
C LEU A 115 -15.99 -19.64 -11.90
N GLU A 116 -16.06 -19.06 -13.10
CA GLU A 116 -16.86 -19.57 -14.21
C GLU A 116 -16.43 -20.97 -14.66
N THR A 117 -15.13 -21.24 -14.71
CA THR A 117 -14.59 -22.55 -15.11
C THR A 117 -14.33 -23.47 -13.92
N CYS A 118 -14.71 -23.09 -12.70
CA CYS A 118 -14.28 -23.83 -11.49
C CYS A 118 -14.75 -25.27 -11.52
N LEU A 119 -16.05 -25.48 -11.80
CA LEU A 119 -16.65 -26.80 -11.82
C LEU A 119 -15.96 -27.72 -12.82
N ASP A 120 -15.59 -27.23 -13.99
CA ASP A 120 -14.93 -28.04 -15.02
C ASP A 120 -13.51 -28.47 -14.62
N ARG A 121 -12.84 -27.73 -13.73
CA ARG A 121 -11.52 -28.09 -13.18
C ARG A 121 -11.59 -29.03 -11.98
N LEU A 122 -12.77 -29.19 -11.37
CA LEU A 122 -12.99 -30.03 -10.18
C LEU A 122 -13.65 -31.38 -10.52
N LYS A 123 -14.09 -31.58 -11.76
CA LYS A 123 -14.51 -32.88 -12.30
C LYS A 123 -13.31 -33.80 -12.49
#